data_AF-A0A835IBK3-F1
#
_entry.id   AF-A0A835IBK3-F1
#
_cell.length_a   1.000
_cell.length_b   1.000
_cell.length_c   1.000
_cell.angle_alpha   90.00
_cell.angle_beta   90.00
_cell.angle_gamma   90.00
#
_symmetry.space_group_name_H-M   'P 1'
#
loop_
_entity.id
_entity.type
_entity.pdbx_description
1 polymer ?
#
loop_
_entity_poly.entity_id
_entity_poly.type
_entity_poly.pdbx_seq_one_letter_code
_entity_poly.pdbx_strand_id
1 'polypeptide(L)'
;MESLHHFKKPWAHEHEPIKSLLDVVNAIKPTVLIGTSGVGKTFTKEVVEAMASFNKKPVILALSNPTSQSECTAEEAFTWSKVR
;
A
#
# COMPACT_ATOMS: atom_id res chain seq x y z
N MET A 1 22.47 8.08 4.19
CA MET A 1 21.52 9.22 4.31
C MET A 1 21.61 10.24 3.18
N GLU A 2 22.66 10.23 2.34
CA GLU A 2 22.84 11.21 1.25
C GLU A 2 21.93 11.02 0.01
N SER A 3 21.17 9.92 -0.08
CA SER A 3 20.30 9.62 -1.23
C SER A 3 18.84 10.07 -1.08
N LEU A 4 18.45 10.66 0.07
CA LEU A 4 17.06 10.99 0.35
C LEU A 4 16.77 12.47 0.08
N HIS A 5 15.82 12.76 -0.82
CA HIS A 5 15.33 14.13 -1.04
C HIS A 5 14.86 14.79 0.27
N HIS A 6 15.05 16.10 0.42
CA HIS A 6 14.80 16.82 1.68
C HIS A 6 13.39 16.56 2.25
N PHE A 7 12.37 16.47 1.39
CA PHE A 7 10.96 16.36 1.80
C PHE A 7 10.60 14.97 2.30
N LYS A 8 11.45 13.98 2.07
CA LYS A 8 11.29 12.62 2.60
C LYS A 8 11.94 12.46 3.98
N LYS A 9 12.88 13.34 4.37
CA LYS A 9 13.61 13.24 5.64
C LYS A 9 12.70 13.24 6.89
N PRO A 10 11.63 14.07 6.96
CA PRO A 10 10.74 14.06 8.12
C PRO A 10 10.00 12.73 8.34
N TRP A 11 9.92 11.88 7.32
CA TRP A 11 9.21 10.59 7.33
C TRP A 11 10.16 9.39 7.50
N ALA A 12 11.46 9.63 7.61
CA ALA A 12 12.47 8.58 7.75
C ALA A 12 12.57 8.13 9.21
N HIS A 13 11.70 7.19 9.61
CA HIS A 13 11.75 6.54 10.92
C HIS A 13 12.92 5.55 11.01
N GLU A 14 13.44 5.34 12.22
CA GLU A 14 14.42 4.27 12.48
C GLU A 14 13.76 2.90 12.25
N HIS A 15 14.16 2.24 11.17
CA HIS A 15 13.67 0.94 10.77
C HIS A 15 14.63 0.32 9.75
N GLU A 16 14.77 -1.01 9.75
CA GLU A 16 15.57 -1.71 8.74
C GLU A 16 14.99 -1.54 7.32
N PRO A 17 15.82 -1.44 6.27
CA PRO A 17 15.30 -1.26 4.91
C PRO A 17 14.44 -2.44 4.43
N ILE A 18 13.22 -2.16 4.00
CA ILE A 18 12.32 -3.14 3.36
C ILE A 18 12.09 -2.73 1.89
N LYS A 19 12.11 -3.71 0.97
CA LYS A 19 11.96 -3.48 -0.47
C LYS A 19 10.61 -3.88 -1.05
N SER A 20 9.94 -4.88 -0.47
CA SER A 20 8.65 -5.39 -0.94
C SER A 20 7.50 -4.67 -0.25
N LEU A 21 6.45 -4.30 -1.00
CA LEU A 21 5.24 -3.69 -0.43
C LEU A 21 4.55 -4.63 0.56
N LEU A 22 4.49 -5.93 0.26
CA LEU A 22 3.88 -6.92 1.15
C LEU A 22 4.61 -6.99 2.50
N ASP A 23 5.93 -6.97 2.48
CA ASP A 23 6.74 -6.99 3.69
C ASP A 23 6.57 -5.70 4.50
N VAL A 24 6.47 -4.54 3.84
CA VAL A 24 6.16 -3.26 4.49
C VAL A 24 4.79 -3.32 5.17
N VAL A 25 3.77 -3.83 4.49
CA VAL A 25 2.42 -3.94 5.05
C VAL A 25 2.39 -4.87 6.26
N ASN A 26 3.11 -5.99 6.22
CA ASN A 26 3.19 -6.93 7.34
C ASN A 26 3.99 -6.38 8.54
N ALA A 27 5.04 -5.61 8.29
CA ALA A 27 5.87 -5.00 9.33
C ALA A 27 5.16 -3.82 10.01
N ILE A 28 4.60 -2.92 9.21
CA ILE A 28 3.99 -1.66 9.70
C ILE A 28 2.55 -1.88 10.19
N LYS A 29 1.83 -2.84 9.60
CA LYS A 29 0.39 -3.09 9.85
C LYS A 29 -0.47 -1.83 9.76
N PRO A 30 -0.42 -1.08 8.63
CA PRO A 30 -1.09 0.21 8.53
C PRO A 30 -2.62 0.07 8.47
N THR A 31 -3.35 1.09 8.94
CA THR A 31 -4.82 1.14 8.81
C THR A 31 -5.29 1.65 7.45
N VAL A 32 -4.44 2.42 6.78
CA VAL A 32 -4.69 3.08 5.50
C VAL A 32 -3.54 2.77 4.54
N LEU A 33 -3.85 2.34 3.32
CA LEU A 33 -2.91 2.14 2.24
C LEU A 33 -3.26 3.08 1.07
N ILE A 34 -2.33 3.97 0.71
CA ILE A 34 -2.53 4.99 -0.34
C ILE A 34 -1.53 4.78 -1.46
N GLY A 35 -2.02 4.64 -2.68
CA GLY A 35 -1.26 4.42 -3.89
C GLY A 35 -1.26 5.68 -4.76
N THR A 36 -0.08 6.25 -4.99
CA THR A 36 0.12 7.44 -5.83
C THR A 36 1.36 7.31 -6.71
N SER A 37 1.77 6.07 -7.02
CA SER A 37 3.07 5.79 -7.65
C SER A 37 3.06 5.89 -9.17
N GLY A 38 1.87 5.88 -9.79
CA GLY A 38 1.71 5.73 -11.23
C GLY A 38 2.02 4.32 -11.74
N VAL A 39 2.18 3.33 -10.85
CA VAL A 39 2.47 1.93 -11.20
C VAL A 39 1.26 1.05 -10.87
N GLY A 40 0.59 0.57 -11.92
CA GLY A 40 -0.61 -0.25 -11.79
C GLY A 40 -0.34 -1.63 -11.22
N LYS A 41 -1.40 -2.25 -10.67
CA LYS A 41 -1.40 -3.63 -10.15
C LYS A 41 -0.40 -3.90 -9.00
N THR A 42 -0.03 -2.86 -8.25
CA THR A 42 0.90 -2.98 -7.11
C THR A 42 0.20 -3.39 -5.82
N PHE A 43 -1.10 -3.09 -5.66
CA PHE A 43 -1.90 -3.62 -4.55
C PHE A 43 -2.36 -5.02 -4.93
N THR A 44 -1.46 -6.00 -4.84
CA THR A 44 -1.78 -7.39 -5.17
C THR A 44 -2.78 -7.99 -4.18
N LYS A 45 -3.32 -9.16 -4.51
CA LYS A 45 -4.21 -9.91 -3.62
C LYS A 45 -3.59 -10.11 -2.23
N GLU A 46 -2.33 -10.51 -2.16
CA GLU A 46 -1.62 -10.76 -0.90
C GLU A 46 -1.50 -9.48 -0.06
N VAL A 47 -1.28 -8.33 -0.71
CA VAL A 47 -1.22 -7.02 -0.04
C VAL A 47 -2.57 -6.65 0.56
N VAL A 48 -3.66 -6.81 -0.21
CA VAL A 48 -5.02 -6.47 0.26
C VAL A 48 -5.51 -7.45 1.33
N GLU A 49 -5.24 -8.75 1.17
CA GLU A 49 -5.54 -9.76 2.19
C GLU A 49 -4.76 -9.51 3.49
N ALA A 50 -3.48 -9.11 3.39
CA ALA A 50 -2.70 -8.71 4.54
C ALA A 50 -3.35 -7.51 5.25
N MET A 51 -3.68 -6.43 4.52
CA MET A 51 -4.41 -5.27 5.06
C MET A 51 -5.69 -5.68 5.80
N ALA A 52 -6.49 -6.59 5.22
CA ALA A 52 -7.75 -7.06 5.80
C ALA A 52 -7.57 -8.05 6.97
N SER A 53 -6.38 -8.62 7.14
CA SER A 53 -6.09 -9.60 8.20
C SER A 53 -6.00 -8.95 9.58
N PHE A 54 -5.46 -7.73 9.66
CA PHE A 54 -5.26 -6.98 10.91
C PHE A 54 -6.13 -5.72 11.03
N ASN A 55 -6.83 -5.30 9.96
CA ASN A 55 -7.82 -4.23 10.02
C ASN A 55 -9.25 -4.78 9.87
N LYS A 56 -10.15 -4.39 10.78
CA LYS A 56 -11.59 -4.70 10.65
C LYS A 56 -12.22 -4.03 9.42
N LYS A 57 -11.75 -2.83 9.07
CA LYS A 57 -12.19 -2.02 7.92
C LYS A 57 -10.95 -1.37 7.27
N PRO A 58 -10.22 -2.08 6.40
CA PRO A 58 -9.02 -1.51 5.77
C PRO A 58 -9.39 -0.37 4.83
N VAL A 59 -8.66 0.74 4.88
CA VAL A 59 -8.84 1.84 3.90
C VAL A 59 -7.81 1.69 2.79
N ILE A 60 -8.27 1.49 1.55
CA ILE A 60 -7.43 1.28 0.37
C ILE A 60 -7.76 2.37 -0.66
N LEU A 61 -6.78 3.20 -0.99
CA LEU A 61 -6.92 4.33 -1.92
C LEU A 61 -5.97 4.13 -3.11
N ALA A 62 -6.48 3.60 -4.22
CA ALA A 62 -5.73 3.45 -5.48
C ALA A 62 -5.93 4.70 -6.36
N LEU A 63 -5.05 5.70 -6.20
CA LEU A 63 -5.24 7.05 -6.76
C LEU A 63 -4.46 7.29 -8.06
N SER A 64 -3.69 6.31 -8.52
CA SER A 64 -2.92 6.46 -9.76
C SER A 64 -3.83 6.52 -10.99
N ASN A 65 -3.47 7.41 -11.91
CA ASN A 65 -4.18 7.66 -13.17
C ASN A 65 -3.26 7.41 -14.39
N PRO A 66 -3.82 7.04 -15.56
CA PRO A 66 -5.21 6.65 -15.80
C PRO A 66 -5.56 5.30 -15.15
N THR A 67 -6.79 4.79 -15.32
CA THR A 67 -7.25 3.53 -14.70
C THR A 67 -6.30 2.35 -14.91
N SER A 68 -5.61 2.26 -16.06
CA SER A 68 -4.61 1.21 -16.32
C SER A 68 -3.41 1.23 -15.37
N GLN A 69 -3.15 2.38 -14.73
CA GLN A 69 -2.09 2.58 -13.74
C GLN A 69 -2.60 2.54 -12.30
N SER A 70 -3.90 2.31 -12.09
CA SER A 70 -4.45 2.17 -10.74
C SER A 70 -3.85 0.95 -10.05
N GLU A 71 -3.54 1.08 -8.76
CA GLU A 71 -2.85 0.06 -7.98
C GLU A 71 -3.66 -1.24 -7.86
N CYS A 72 -4.99 -1.14 -7.84
CA CYS A 72 -5.96 -2.23 -8.02
C CYS A 72 -7.31 -1.64 -8.46
N THR A 73 -8.17 -2.48 -9.03
CA THR A 73 -9.56 -2.13 -9.30
C THR A 73 -10.40 -2.13 -8.00
N ALA A 74 -11.58 -1.51 -8.05
CA ALA A 74 -12.53 -1.57 -6.95
C ALA A 74 -13.02 -3.01 -6.69
N GLU A 75 -13.27 -3.78 -7.75
CA GLU A 75 -13.70 -5.19 -7.65
C GLU A 75 -12.65 -6.05 -6.92
N GLU A 76 -11.38 -5.91 -7.30
CA GLU A 76 -10.27 -6.57 -6.64
C GLU A 76 -10.18 -6.19 -5.16
N ALA A 77 -10.22 -4.89 -4.84
CA ALA A 77 -10.16 -4.40 -3.46
C ALA A 77 -11.30 -4.99 -2.60
N PHE A 78 -12.54 -4.98 -3.09
CA PHE A 78 -13.69 -5.54 -2.36
C PHE A 78 -13.60 -7.06 -2.23
N THR A 79 -13.22 -7.76 -3.29
CA THR A 79 -13.14 -9.22 -3.31
C THR A 79 -12.08 -9.73 -2.34
N TRP A 80 -10.88 -9.15 -2.38
CA TRP A 80 -9.74 -9.59 -1.57
C TRP A 80 -9.86 -9.15 -0.10
N SER A 81 -10.51 -8.02 0.16
CA SER A 81 -10.83 -7.59 1.54
C SER A 81 -12.04 -8.30 2.14
N LYS A 82 -12.74 -9.14 1.36
CA LYS A 82 -13.98 -9.83 1.75
C LYS A 82 -15.10 -8.85 2.14
N VAL A 83 -15.19 -7.73 1.44
CA VAL A 83 -16.22 -6.68 1.59
C VAL A 83 -16.29 -6.15 3.03
N ARG A 84 -15.13 -5.96 3.66
CA ARG A 84 -14.99 -5.43 5.02
C ARG A 84 -14.85 -3.92 5.05
#